data_AF-A0A3M1N8F4-F1
#
_entry.id   AF-A0A3M1N8F4-F1
#
_cell.length_a   1.000
_cell.length_b   1.000
_cell.length_c   1.000
_cell.angle_alpha   90.00
_cell.angle_beta   90.00
_cell.angle_gamma   90.00
#
_symmetry.space_group_name_H-M   'P 1'
#
loop_
_entity.id
_entity.type
_entity.pdbx_description
1 polymer ?
#
loop_
_entity_poly.entity_id
_entity_poly.type
_entity_poly.pdbx_seq_one_letter_code
_entity_poly.pdbx_strand_id
1 'polypeptide(L)'
;MRWGGWLLGLAFAQTLSNWGEVVRVLPATTVSVFGSVTNRQGGLWYHSGALYITDTLDNQAGNEMFRATFPDNTPVSPGKVQLWGAYQWITGSDPIYFDTLELRGTSSKNLDQEAYVRHWLDLGDRLLNTHAETLFHLNTDPGSVVRGVGFVRSGLGGALVRHCLSGTRYLYPLGDSVPVVRYRPFYLTPTGSGPYAGRFAAVDATLEGYDRTQKDPRLCLINPDFFHHVSGATGGLLELGYDPAQDGAYDAAAHWNGTQWDSVGGTPIGMGSLTFMTQAVAALTPTPFALAVRQPTGQIVPPGPLPLCPGDSVQLVVQPVNPTWTYTWSHGATGPSVWVNSPGTYTVTIEAPLGCRFTPAPVVVEALPAPSVAISPISPAQICPGDTLWLTATPALAYQWFYEGLPILGATGPTLPATQPGTYSVQGVQTCGTAESAPFLLSWHPKPQAYFVTQPPDSIEVGQPLLLIDSTRGGSAWLWVIPPDTLPGSPTLTYAFSQEGLYTLLLISQNAQGCRDTFTRTVYVRPFSGIYVPTAFTPNGDGVNDFFEIVAPPLAWSRLRLYSRWGLLIREIVGYPRWDGYDAQGNPVPEDVYTFVFEARLYSGQTLQRSGTVTVLR
;
A
#
# COMPACT_ATOMS: atom_id res chain seq x y z
N MET A 1 81.63 -37.98 -7.06
CA MET A 1 82.36 -39.10 -7.70
C MET A 1 81.98 -39.15 -9.18
N ARG A 2 82.91 -39.39 -10.10
CA ARG A 2 82.58 -39.79 -11.48
C ARG A 2 82.31 -41.30 -11.46
N TRP A 3 81.15 -41.75 -11.93
CA TRP A 3 80.76 -43.16 -11.90
C TRP A 3 80.20 -43.58 -13.26
N GLY A 4 80.77 -44.64 -13.83
CA GLY A 4 80.19 -45.41 -14.93
C GLY A 4 80.27 -46.89 -14.54
N GLY A 5 79.13 -47.59 -14.46
CA GLY A 5 79.06 -49.00 -14.06
C GLY A 5 77.77 -49.42 -13.34
N TRP A 6 77.72 -50.69 -12.90
CA TRP A 6 76.63 -51.27 -12.10
C TRP A 6 76.75 -50.86 -10.63
N LEU A 7 75.70 -50.24 -10.06
CA LEU A 7 75.61 -50.00 -8.61
C LEU A 7 75.05 -51.24 -7.91
N LEU A 8 75.92 -51.99 -7.23
CA LEU A 8 75.59 -53.08 -6.32
C LEU A 8 76.12 -52.69 -4.91
N GLY A 9 75.35 -51.93 -4.13
CA GLY A 9 75.68 -51.55 -2.75
C GLY A 9 75.38 -50.10 -2.35
N LEU A 10 75.76 -49.72 -1.12
CA LEU A 10 75.68 -48.36 -0.54
C LEU A 10 76.84 -47.49 -1.05
N ALA A 11 76.57 -46.30 -1.58
CA ALA A 11 77.58 -45.33 -2.04
C ALA A 11 77.31 -43.94 -1.42
N PHE A 12 78.36 -43.23 -0.96
CA PHE A 12 78.27 -41.90 -0.36
C PHE A 12 78.93 -40.84 -1.27
N ALA A 13 78.23 -39.77 -1.63
CA ALA A 13 78.79 -38.63 -2.36
C ALA A 13 78.05 -37.32 -2.02
N GLN A 14 78.79 -36.20 -1.87
CA GLN A 14 78.23 -34.84 -1.77
C GLN A 14 77.61 -34.37 -3.09
N THR A 15 78.06 -34.92 -4.21
CA THR A 15 77.44 -34.74 -5.52
C THR A 15 77.67 -35.99 -6.36
N LEU A 16 76.59 -36.54 -6.91
CA LEU A 16 76.61 -37.64 -7.87
C LEU A 16 76.36 -37.06 -9.27
N SER A 17 77.34 -37.17 -10.15
CA SER A 17 77.27 -36.64 -11.50
C SER A 17 77.76 -37.66 -12.50
N ASN A 18 77.01 -37.92 -13.56
CA ASN A 18 77.35 -38.97 -14.53
C ASN A 18 78.17 -38.49 -15.74
N TRP A 19 78.25 -37.19 -16.06
CA TRP A 19 79.15 -36.65 -17.11
C TRP A 19 79.17 -37.45 -18.42
N GLY A 20 77.99 -37.78 -18.96
CA GLY A 20 77.83 -38.55 -20.20
C GLY A 20 77.69 -40.06 -20.02
N GLU A 21 77.92 -40.57 -18.81
CA GLU A 21 77.83 -42.01 -18.53
C GLU A 21 76.38 -42.49 -18.28
N VAL A 22 76.17 -43.77 -18.57
CA VAL A 22 74.91 -44.47 -18.27
C VAL A 22 74.95 -45.06 -16.87
N VAL A 23 73.98 -44.71 -16.03
CA VAL A 23 73.78 -45.28 -14.69
C VAL A 23 72.65 -46.30 -14.73
N ARG A 24 72.91 -47.53 -14.29
CA ARG A 24 71.91 -48.60 -14.16
C ARG A 24 71.65 -48.91 -12.70
N VAL A 25 70.42 -48.70 -12.24
CA VAL A 25 69.96 -49.07 -10.89
C VAL A 25 68.97 -50.22 -11.04
N LEU A 26 69.34 -51.39 -10.52
CA LEU A 26 68.57 -52.62 -10.59
C LEU A 26 67.40 -52.66 -9.58
N PRO A 27 66.43 -53.57 -9.77
CA PRO A 27 65.36 -53.77 -8.80
C PRO A 27 65.92 -54.13 -7.42
N ALA A 28 65.24 -53.68 -6.36
CA ALA A 28 65.68 -53.83 -4.97
C ALA A 28 67.02 -53.15 -4.59
N THR A 29 67.64 -52.40 -5.50
CA THR A 29 68.80 -51.56 -5.16
C THR A 29 68.36 -50.24 -4.54
N THR A 30 69.01 -49.83 -3.45
CA THR A 30 68.85 -48.50 -2.84
C THR A 30 70.11 -47.68 -3.07
N VAL A 31 69.94 -46.50 -3.68
CA VAL A 31 71.01 -45.50 -3.88
C VAL A 31 70.65 -44.29 -3.03
N SER A 32 71.51 -43.94 -2.08
CA SER A 32 71.30 -42.77 -1.20
C SER A 32 72.38 -41.72 -1.45
N VAL A 33 71.97 -40.56 -1.94
CA VAL A 33 72.83 -39.42 -2.23
C VAL A 33 72.56 -38.33 -1.20
N PHE A 34 73.48 -38.17 -0.25
CA PHE A 34 73.48 -37.10 0.75
C PHE A 34 74.02 -35.80 0.15
N GLY A 35 73.39 -35.33 -0.91
CA GLY A 35 73.84 -34.22 -1.72
C GLY A 35 73.12 -34.16 -3.06
N SER A 36 73.69 -33.43 -4.01
CA SER A 36 73.05 -33.15 -5.29
C SER A 36 73.25 -34.29 -6.30
N VAL A 37 72.26 -34.53 -7.16
CA VAL A 37 72.39 -35.45 -8.30
C VAL A 37 72.28 -34.63 -9.59
N THR A 38 73.31 -34.71 -10.45
CA THR A 38 73.35 -33.98 -11.71
C THR A 38 73.51 -34.93 -12.91
N ASN A 39 72.66 -34.78 -13.92
CA ASN A 39 72.75 -35.48 -15.21
C ASN A 39 73.38 -34.53 -16.24
N ARG A 40 74.49 -34.92 -16.89
CA ARG A 40 75.27 -34.03 -17.76
C ARG A 40 75.70 -34.71 -19.06
N GLN A 41 75.94 -33.93 -20.12
CA GLN A 41 76.62 -34.34 -21.37
C GLN A 41 76.09 -35.63 -22.04
N GLY A 42 74.76 -35.77 -22.17
CA GLY A 42 74.14 -36.97 -22.76
C GLY A 42 74.04 -38.17 -21.81
N GLY A 43 74.39 -38.00 -20.54
CA GLY A 43 74.24 -39.01 -19.51
C GLY A 43 72.78 -39.48 -19.35
N LEU A 44 72.60 -40.70 -18.85
CA LEU A 44 71.29 -41.34 -18.79
C LEU A 44 71.17 -42.26 -17.58
N TRP A 45 69.95 -42.40 -17.05
CA TRP A 45 69.63 -43.33 -15.99
C TRP A 45 68.59 -44.37 -16.43
N TYR A 46 68.91 -45.65 -16.22
CA TYR A 46 67.95 -46.75 -16.24
C TYR A 46 67.69 -47.17 -14.79
N HIS A 47 66.59 -46.67 -14.22
CA HIS A 47 66.33 -46.73 -12.78
C HIS A 47 65.12 -47.61 -12.45
N SER A 48 65.37 -48.73 -11.77
CA SER A 48 64.34 -49.68 -11.34
C SER A 48 64.36 -49.96 -9.82
N GLY A 49 65.18 -49.21 -9.08
CA GLY A 49 65.32 -49.32 -7.63
C GLY A 49 64.75 -48.12 -6.88
N ALA A 50 65.37 -47.77 -5.75
CA ALA A 50 65.03 -46.58 -4.97
C ALA A 50 66.21 -45.60 -4.94
N LEU A 51 65.97 -44.35 -5.33
CA LEU A 51 66.96 -43.26 -5.30
C LEU A 51 66.53 -42.22 -4.28
N TYR A 52 67.36 -42.00 -3.25
CA TYR A 52 67.11 -41.04 -2.18
C TYR A 52 68.08 -39.86 -2.35
N ILE A 53 67.55 -38.64 -2.38
CA ILE A 53 68.34 -37.43 -2.66
C ILE A 53 68.05 -36.40 -1.56
N THR A 54 69.09 -35.79 -0.98
CA THR A 54 68.94 -34.77 0.09
C THR A 54 69.24 -33.34 -0.35
N ASP A 55 69.61 -33.11 -1.60
CA ASP A 55 69.82 -31.76 -2.17
C ASP A 55 69.23 -31.69 -3.60
N THR A 56 69.78 -30.85 -4.48
CA THR A 56 69.25 -30.53 -5.80
C THR A 56 69.34 -31.72 -6.77
N LEU A 57 68.27 -31.91 -7.56
CA LEU A 57 68.23 -32.82 -8.70
C LEU A 57 68.21 -31.97 -9.97
N ASP A 58 69.23 -32.14 -10.81
CA ASP A 58 69.51 -31.27 -11.94
C ASP A 58 69.76 -32.08 -13.22
N ASN A 59 69.09 -31.71 -14.31
CA ASN A 59 69.28 -32.34 -15.62
C ASN A 59 69.72 -31.32 -16.68
N GLN A 60 70.96 -31.46 -17.14
CA GLN A 60 71.57 -30.63 -18.18
C GLN A 60 72.32 -31.51 -19.20
N ALA A 61 71.69 -32.61 -19.59
CA ALA A 61 72.29 -33.61 -20.48
C ALA A 61 71.85 -33.50 -21.94
N GLY A 62 70.87 -32.66 -22.27
CA GLY A 62 70.25 -32.62 -23.59
C GLY A 62 69.28 -33.77 -23.86
N ASN A 63 68.88 -34.52 -22.83
CA ASN A 63 67.98 -35.68 -22.91
C ASN A 63 67.17 -35.85 -21.60
N GLU A 64 66.23 -36.80 -21.57
CA GLU A 64 65.57 -37.20 -20.32
C GLU A 64 66.57 -37.86 -19.36
N MET A 65 66.48 -37.54 -18.06
CA MET A 65 67.36 -38.15 -17.06
C MET A 65 67.04 -39.63 -16.82
N PHE A 66 65.80 -39.97 -16.45
CA PHE A 66 65.38 -41.36 -16.21
C PHE A 66 64.55 -41.89 -17.39
N ARG A 67 65.18 -42.73 -18.20
CA ARG A 67 64.57 -43.32 -19.39
C ARG A 67 63.80 -44.59 -19.05
N ALA A 68 62.60 -44.71 -19.63
CA ALA A 68 61.69 -45.83 -19.39
C ALA A 68 61.97 -47.07 -20.26
N THR A 69 62.82 -46.97 -21.29
CA THR A 69 63.15 -48.09 -22.18
C THR A 69 64.64 -48.18 -22.45
N PHE A 70 65.19 -49.39 -22.44
CA PHE A 70 66.54 -49.64 -22.91
C PHE A 70 66.67 -49.37 -24.44
N PRO A 71 67.89 -49.31 -25.00
CA PRO A 71 68.09 -49.02 -26.42
C PRO A 71 67.48 -50.04 -27.39
N ASP A 72 67.18 -51.24 -26.91
CA ASP A 72 66.48 -52.31 -27.63
C ASP A 72 64.94 -52.22 -27.50
N ASN A 73 64.44 -51.10 -26.96
CA ASN A 73 63.03 -50.85 -26.63
C ASN A 73 62.44 -51.75 -25.55
N THR A 74 63.25 -52.53 -24.82
CA THR A 74 62.73 -53.28 -23.66
C THR A 74 62.39 -52.31 -22.52
N PRO A 75 61.23 -52.47 -21.84
CA PRO A 75 60.86 -51.61 -20.73
C PRO A 75 61.81 -51.74 -19.54
N VAL A 76 62.14 -50.62 -18.91
CA VAL A 76 62.78 -50.57 -17.60
C VAL A 76 61.69 -50.72 -16.55
N SER A 77 61.88 -51.64 -15.58
CA SER A 77 60.93 -51.77 -14.46
C SER A 77 60.85 -50.44 -13.69
N PRO A 78 59.67 -49.96 -13.28
CA PRO A 78 59.51 -48.66 -12.64
C PRO A 78 60.34 -48.53 -11.35
N GLY A 79 61.13 -47.46 -11.25
CA GLY A 79 61.84 -47.08 -10.03
C GLY A 79 61.15 -45.96 -9.24
N LYS A 80 61.64 -45.67 -8.04
CA LYS A 80 61.19 -44.51 -7.25
C LYS A 80 62.32 -43.53 -6.94
N VAL A 81 62.00 -42.24 -7.01
CA VAL A 81 62.89 -41.15 -6.58
C VAL A 81 62.24 -40.48 -5.38
N GLN A 82 62.97 -40.44 -4.26
CA GLN A 82 62.53 -39.82 -3.03
C GLN A 82 63.38 -38.58 -2.72
N LEU A 83 62.70 -37.44 -2.57
CA LEU A 83 63.31 -36.16 -2.22
C LEU A 83 63.23 -35.92 -0.69
N TRP A 84 64.36 -36.03 0.01
CA TRP A 84 64.46 -36.00 1.48
C TRP A 84 65.08 -34.72 2.07
N GLY A 85 65.65 -33.86 1.24
CA GLY A 85 66.30 -32.63 1.67
C GLY A 85 65.35 -31.55 2.15
N ALA A 86 65.89 -30.54 2.82
CA ALA A 86 65.19 -29.29 3.07
C ALA A 86 65.31 -28.38 1.84
N TYR A 87 64.25 -27.70 1.42
CA TYR A 87 64.26 -26.73 0.29
C TYR A 87 64.97 -27.27 -0.96
N GLN A 88 64.47 -28.37 -1.52
CA GLN A 88 65.10 -28.99 -2.70
C GLN A 88 64.54 -28.46 -4.00
N TRP A 89 65.37 -28.50 -5.03
CA TRP A 89 65.05 -28.08 -6.38
C TRP A 89 65.15 -29.25 -7.36
N ILE A 90 64.15 -29.34 -8.25
CA ILE A 90 64.19 -30.10 -9.51
C ILE A 90 64.39 -29.03 -10.59
N THR A 91 65.57 -29.02 -11.20
CA THR A 91 66.03 -27.93 -12.09
C THR A 91 66.83 -28.50 -13.27
N GLY A 92 67.37 -27.61 -14.09
CA GLY A 92 68.21 -27.93 -15.23
C GLY A 92 67.66 -27.37 -16.54
N SER A 93 68.41 -27.52 -17.62
CA SER A 93 68.00 -27.10 -18.97
C SER A 93 67.03 -28.09 -19.62
N ASP A 94 66.94 -29.32 -19.09
CA ASP A 94 66.20 -30.41 -19.69
C ASP A 94 65.18 -30.99 -18.69
N PRO A 95 63.98 -31.38 -19.15
CA PRO A 95 62.96 -31.92 -18.25
C PRO A 95 63.39 -33.25 -17.62
N ILE A 96 62.86 -33.50 -16.42
CA ILE A 96 63.10 -34.75 -15.69
C ILE A 96 61.85 -35.61 -15.70
N TYR A 97 62.01 -36.85 -16.16
CA TYR A 97 60.95 -37.85 -16.13
C TYR A 97 61.16 -38.79 -14.96
N PHE A 98 60.16 -38.93 -14.10
CA PHE A 98 60.13 -39.85 -12.98
C PHE A 98 59.17 -40.99 -13.29
N ASP A 99 59.51 -42.21 -12.87
CA ASP A 99 58.51 -43.25 -12.74
C ASP A 99 57.61 -42.98 -11.54
N THR A 100 58.20 -42.97 -10.35
CA THR A 100 57.55 -42.57 -9.10
C THR A 100 58.33 -41.44 -8.46
N LEU A 101 57.65 -40.34 -8.10
CA LEU A 101 58.21 -39.22 -7.37
C LEU A 101 57.56 -39.16 -5.98
N GLU A 102 58.37 -39.30 -4.93
CA GLU A 102 57.91 -39.18 -3.54
C GLU A 102 58.58 -38.00 -2.84
N LEU A 103 57.77 -37.17 -2.20
CA LEU A 103 58.24 -36.01 -1.46
C LEU A 103 58.27 -36.34 0.04
N ARG A 104 59.46 -36.22 0.64
CA ARG A 104 59.75 -36.55 2.04
C ARG A 104 60.60 -35.43 2.67
N GLY A 105 61.16 -35.69 3.84
CA GLY A 105 62.04 -34.74 4.52
C GLY A 105 61.29 -33.55 5.09
N THR A 106 61.85 -32.34 4.97
CA THR A 106 61.29 -31.08 5.49
C THR A 106 61.16 -30.01 4.41
N SER A 107 60.44 -28.92 4.71
CA SER A 107 60.29 -27.74 3.84
C SER A 107 59.71 -28.05 2.44
N SER A 108 59.78 -27.07 1.53
CA SER A 108 59.25 -27.21 0.17
C SER A 108 60.18 -28.02 -0.75
N LYS A 109 59.57 -28.58 -1.79
CA LYS A 109 60.22 -29.10 -2.99
C LYS A 109 59.81 -28.19 -4.13
N ASN A 110 60.73 -27.82 -4.99
CA ASN A 110 60.53 -26.72 -5.94
C ASN A 110 60.88 -27.18 -7.35
N LEU A 111 60.04 -26.83 -8.32
CA LEU A 111 60.36 -26.94 -9.73
C LEU A 111 60.92 -25.61 -10.23
N ASP A 112 61.95 -25.73 -11.05
CA ASP A 112 62.55 -24.68 -11.88
C ASP A 112 62.75 -25.19 -13.32
N GLN A 113 62.23 -26.37 -13.62
CA GLN A 113 62.06 -26.93 -14.95
C GLN A 113 60.86 -27.88 -14.95
N GLU A 114 60.24 -28.08 -16.11
CA GLU A 114 59.16 -29.05 -16.29
C GLU A 114 59.57 -30.47 -15.85
N ALA A 115 58.63 -31.19 -15.27
CA ALA A 115 58.85 -32.55 -14.82
C ALA A 115 57.65 -33.45 -15.13
N TYR A 116 57.91 -34.73 -15.36
CA TYR A 116 56.93 -35.72 -15.76
C TYR A 116 56.92 -36.87 -14.75
N VAL A 117 55.75 -37.37 -14.37
CA VAL A 117 55.59 -38.51 -13.46
C VAL A 117 54.73 -39.57 -14.15
N ARG A 118 55.31 -40.75 -14.40
CA ARG A 118 54.65 -41.81 -15.19
C ARG A 118 53.70 -42.68 -14.39
N HIS A 119 53.98 -42.91 -13.09
CA HIS A 119 53.24 -43.86 -12.26
C HIS A 119 52.64 -43.20 -11.02
N TRP A 120 53.44 -42.86 -10.02
CA TRP A 120 52.94 -42.38 -8.72
C TRP A 120 53.55 -41.02 -8.36
N LEU A 121 52.68 -40.05 -8.07
CA LEU A 121 53.05 -38.79 -7.44
C LEU A 121 52.62 -38.84 -5.98
N ASP A 122 53.57 -39.05 -5.08
CA ASP A 122 53.32 -39.07 -3.64
C ASP A 122 53.83 -37.77 -3.02
N LEU A 123 52.90 -36.86 -2.72
CA LEU A 123 53.20 -35.58 -2.09
C LEU A 123 53.51 -35.72 -0.59
N GLY A 124 53.16 -36.86 0.03
CA GLY A 124 53.23 -37.07 1.47
C GLY A 124 52.63 -35.90 2.23
N ASP A 125 53.41 -35.31 3.13
CA ASP A 125 53.06 -34.11 3.89
C ASP A 125 53.77 -32.85 3.41
N ARG A 126 54.31 -32.85 2.18
CA ARG A 126 55.20 -31.81 1.67
C ARG A 126 54.52 -30.92 0.62
N LEU A 127 55.04 -29.70 0.54
CA LEU A 127 54.68 -28.71 -0.47
C LEU A 127 55.52 -28.95 -1.73
N LEU A 128 54.88 -29.11 -2.88
CA LEU A 128 55.53 -29.01 -4.18
C LEU A 128 55.21 -27.66 -4.81
N ASN A 129 56.19 -26.79 -4.91
CA ASN A 129 56.05 -25.48 -5.54
C ASN A 129 56.47 -25.56 -7.01
N THR A 130 55.53 -25.38 -7.93
CA THR A 130 55.80 -25.43 -9.36
C THR A 130 56.34 -24.10 -9.89
N HIS A 131 56.22 -23.00 -9.14
CA HIS A 131 56.53 -21.65 -9.63
C HIS A 131 55.84 -21.35 -10.97
N ALA A 132 56.61 -21.19 -12.06
CA ALA A 132 56.15 -20.97 -13.43
C ALA A 132 56.07 -22.26 -14.26
N GLU A 133 56.55 -23.37 -13.71
CA GLU A 133 56.73 -24.63 -14.40
C GLU A 133 55.53 -25.56 -14.27
N THR A 134 55.49 -26.59 -15.11
CA THR A 134 54.42 -27.59 -15.12
C THR A 134 54.92 -28.95 -14.67
N LEU A 135 54.19 -29.57 -13.73
CA LEU A 135 54.32 -31.00 -13.44
C LEU A 135 53.28 -31.78 -14.22
N PHE A 136 53.71 -32.67 -15.09
CA PHE A 136 52.84 -33.56 -15.85
C PHE A 136 52.75 -34.92 -15.17
N HIS A 137 51.56 -35.29 -14.71
CA HIS A 137 51.27 -36.61 -14.16
C HIS A 137 50.52 -37.45 -15.20
N LEU A 138 51.21 -38.46 -15.75
CA LEU A 138 50.79 -39.20 -16.93
C LEU A 138 49.94 -40.45 -16.61
N ASN A 139 49.93 -40.88 -15.34
CA ASN A 139 49.11 -42.03 -14.93
C ASN A 139 47.63 -41.63 -14.88
N THR A 140 46.81 -42.39 -15.60
CA THR A 140 45.37 -42.17 -15.71
C THR A 140 44.56 -42.74 -14.55
N ASP A 141 45.18 -43.48 -13.63
CA ASP A 141 44.52 -43.91 -12.39
C ASP A 141 44.17 -42.68 -11.51
N PRO A 142 42.91 -42.45 -11.11
CA PRO A 142 42.54 -41.33 -10.25
C PRO A 142 43.28 -41.31 -8.90
N GLY A 143 43.64 -42.48 -8.36
CA GLY A 143 44.35 -42.66 -7.09
C GLY A 143 45.87 -42.51 -7.16
N SER A 144 46.45 -42.31 -8.35
CA SER A 144 47.90 -42.24 -8.57
C SER A 144 48.58 -40.97 -8.04
N VAL A 145 47.80 -39.99 -7.58
CA VAL A 145 48.27 -38.83 -6.82
C VAL A 145 47.89 -39.02 -5.36
N VAL A 146 48.89 -39.26 -4.52
CA VAL A 146 48.72 -39.60 -3.10
C VAL A 146 49.25 -38.46 -2.23
N ARG A 147 48.59 -38.23 -1.09
CA ARG A 147 49.00 -37.23 -0.09
C ARG A 147 48.58 -37.64 1.32
N GLY A 148 49.33 -37.20 2.31
CA GLY A 148 48.85 -36.96 3.67
C GLY A 148 48.27 -35.56 3.75
N VAL A 149 49.06 -34.58 4.20
CA VAL A 149 48.70 -33.15 4.17
C VAL A 149 49.34 -32.35 3.03
N GLY A 150 50.21 -32.96 2.21
CA GLY A 150 50.97 -32.30 1.15
C GLY A 150 50.12 -31.79 0.00
N PHE A 151 50.56 -30.76 -0.70
CA PHE A 151 49.82 -30.14 -1.81
C PHE A 151 50.76 -29.47 -2.81
N VAL A 152 50.23 -29.17 -4.00
CA VAL A 152 50.92 -28.44 -5.06
C VAL A 152 50.56 -26.97 -4.97
N ARG A 153 51.58 -26.11 -5.06
CA ARG A 153 51.47 -24.66 -5.11
C ARG A 153 52.02 -24.15 -6.44
N SER A 154 51.35 -23.17 -7.04
CA SER A 154 51.67 -22.68 -8.39
C SER A 154 51.64 -21.15 -8.46
N GLY A 155 52.49 -20.51 -7.65
CA GLY A 155 52.44 -19.07 -7.40
C GLY A 155 52.91 -18.16 -8.53
N LEU A 156 53.57 -18.68 -9.58
CA LEU A 156 54.10 -17.88 -10.71
C LEU A 156 53.59 -18.37 -12.08
N GLY A 157 52.37 -18.93 -12.14
CA GLY A 157 51.74 -19.35 -13.40
C GLY A 157 51.85 -20.82 -13.75
N GLY A 158 52.62 -21.61 -12.99
CA GLY A 158 52.79 -23.04 -13.21
C GLY A 158 51.51 -23.87 -12.97
N ALA A 159 51.58 -25.18 -13.18
CA ALA A 159 50.41 -26.04 -13.05
C ALA A 159 50.75 -27.49 -12.67
N LEU A 160 49.75 -28.19 -12.14
CA LEU A 160 49.68 -29.64 -12.14
C LEU A 160 48.81 -30.08 -13.31
N VAL A 161 49.39 -30.77 -14.29
CA VAL A 161 48.64 -31.41 -15.38
C VAL A 161 48.46 -32.88 -15.06
N ARG A 162 47.23 -33.39 -15.14
CA ARG A 162 46.94 -34.83 -15.04
C ARG A 162 46.37 -35.34 -16.35
N HIS A 163 46.78 -36.54 -16.76
CA HIS A 163 46.08 -37.29 -17.80
C HIS A 163 44.85 -37.96 -17.19
N CYS A 164 43.67 -37.59 -17.67
CA CYS A 164 42.40 -38.03 -17.13
C CYS A 164 41.62 -38.86 -18.15
N LEU A 165 40.82 -39.81 -17.67
CA LEU A 165 39.83 -40.55 -18.45
C LEU A 165 38.46 -39.89 -18.32
N SER A 166 37.69 -39.89 -19.41
CA SER A 166 36.29 -39.46 -19.40
C SER A 166 35.48 -40.17 -18.31
N GLY A 167 34.66 -39.41 -17.58
CA GLY A 167 33.74 -39.92 -16.56
C GLY A 167 34.36 -40.28 -15.21
N THR A 168 35.69 -40.18 -15.07
CA THR A 168 36.40 -40.51 -13.82
C THR A 168 36.70 -39.26 -13.01
N ARG A 169 36.53 -39.30 -11.68
CA ARG A 169 36.73 -38.15 -10.78
C ARG A 169 38.20 -38.06 -10.31
N TYR A 170 38.88 -36.97 -10.62
CA TYR A 170 40.30 -36.74 -10.30
C TYR A 170 40.49 -35.62 -9.25
N LEU A 171 41.29 -35.90 -8.21
CA LEU A 171 41.72 -34.91 -7.22
C LEU A 171 42.86 -34.04 -7.75
N TYR A 172 42.74 -32.72 -7.61
CA TYR A 172 43.84 -31.79 -7.74
C TYR A 172 44.17 -31.23 -6.35
N PRO A 173 45.22 -31.74 -5.68
CA PRO A 173 45.55 -31.35 -4.32
C PRO A 173 46.31 -30.02 -4.32
N LEU A 174 45.60 -28.92 -4.56
CA LEU A 174 46.17 -27.60 -4.70
C LEU A 174 46.04 -26.77 -3.42
N GLY A 175 46.96 -25.82 -3.24
CA GLY A 175 46.92 -24.89 -2.13
C GLY A 175 48.07 -23.89 -2.15
N ASP A 176 48.12 -23.03 -1.14
CA ASP A 176 49.24 -22.13 -0.89
C ASP A 176 49.63 -22.21 0.60
N SER A 177 50.85 -21.84 0.93
CA SER A 177 51.37 -21.76 2.29
C SER A 177 51.72 -20.32 2.73
N VAL A 178 51.55 -19.34 1.85
CA VAL A 178 51.92 -17.93 2.07
C VAL A 178 50.71 -17.03 1.80
N PRO A 179 50.33 -16.12 2.72
CA PRO A 179 50.87 -15.93 4.07
C PRO A 179 50.40 -16.99 5.08
N VAL A 180 49.32 -17.72 4.80
CA VAL A 180 48.75 -18.78 5.65
C VAL A 180 48.53 -20.02 4.82
N VAL A 181 48.64 -21.20 5.42
CA VAL A 181 48.34 -22.46 4.76
C VAL A 181 46.86 -22.52 4.39
N ARG A 182 46.58 -22.50 3.08
CA ARG A 182 45.25 -22.58 2.48
C ARG A 182 45.22 -23.75 1.51
N TYR A 183 44.66 -24.88 1.94
CA TYR A 183 44.44 -26.05 1.09
C TYR A 183 43.07 -25.94 0.41
N ARG A 184 43.05 -25.71 -0.91
CA ARG A 184 41.84 -25.48 -1.72
C ARG A 184 41.88 -26.40 -2.93
N PRO A 185 41.67 -27.71 -2.71
CA PRO A 185 41.67 -28.66 -3.79
C PRO A 185 40.45 -28.44 -4.69
N PHE A 186 40.50 -28.97 -5.90
CA PHE A 186 39.29 -29.20 -6.67
C PHE A 186 39.24 -30.65 -7.13
N TYR A 187 38.03 -31.10 -7.46
CA TYR A 187 37.83 -32.33 -8.22
C TYR A 187 37.34 -32.00 -9.62
N LEU A 188 37.79 -32.81 -10.58
CA LEU A 188 37.35 -32.73 -11.96
C LEU A 188 36.91 -34.11 -12.43
N THR A 189 35.69 -34.17 -12.96
CA THR A 189 35.18 -35.34 -13.71
C THR A 189 34.99 -34.92 -15.16
N PRO A 190 35.98 -35.17 -16.04
CA PRO A 190 35.96 -34.65 -17.41
C PRO A 190 35.00 -35.44 -18.31
N THR A 191 34.49 -34.81 -19.37
CA THR A 191 33.63 -35.49 -20.36
C THR A 191 34.43 -36.18 -21.47
N GLY A 192 35.71 -35.86 -21.63
CA GLY A 192 36.63 -36.48 -22.59
C GLY A 192 37.96 -36.86 -21.95
N SER A 193 38.61 -37.89 -22.47
CA SER A 193 39.95 -38.29 -22.01
C SER A 193 41.02 -37.33 -22.57
N GLY A 194 42.02 -37.00 -21.77
CA GLY A 194 43.10 -36.10 -22.19
C GLY A 194 43.83 -35.43 -21.02
N PRO A 195 44.75 -34.50 -21.31
CA PRO A 195 45.42 -33.71 -20.29
C PRO A 195 44.51 -32.60 -19.77
N TYR A 196 44.52 -32.41 -18.44
CA TYR A 196 43.81 -31.35 -17.74
C TYR A 196 44.75 -30.67 -16.75
N ALA A 197 44.87 -29.34 -16.85
CA ALA A 197 45.71 -28.53 -15.98
C ALA A 197 44.90 -27.95 -14.82
N GLY A 198 45.50 -27.94 -13.65
CA GLY A 198 44.98 -27.29 -12.46
C GLY A 198 46.03 -26.36 -11.84
N ARG A 199 45.61 -25.14 -11.52
CA ARG A 199 46.40 -24.15 -10.79
C ARG A 199 45.52 -23.48 -9.74
N PHE A 200 46.11 -23.16 -8.60
CA PHE A 200 45.49 -22.38 -7.53
C PHE A 200 46.33 -21.14 -7.27
N ALA A 201 45.68 -19.98 -7.22
CA ALA A 201 46.29 -18.70 -6.92
C ALA A 201 45.65 -18.12 -5.66
N ALA A 202 46.42 -18.00 -4.57
CA ALA A 202 45.99 -17.45 -3.29
C ALA A 202 46.15 -15.92 -3.23
N VAL A 203 45.66 -15.25 -4.26
CA VAL A 203 45.70 -13.80 -4.42
C VAL A 203 44.42 -13.30 -5.08
N ASP A 204 44.19 -11.99 -5.03
CA ASP A 204 43.10 -11.35 -5.75
C ASP A 204 43.30 -11.52 -7.26
N ALA A 205 42.27 -11.99 -7.97
CA ALA A 205 42.31 -12.22 -9.41
C ALA A 205 42.62 -10.96 -10.24
N THR A 206 42.34 -9.78 -9.71
CA THR A 206 42.73 -8.50 -10.33
C THR A 206 44.24 -8.35 -10.51
N LEU A 207 45.06 -9.00 -9.65
CA LEU A 207 46.52 -8.98 -9.78
C LEU A 207 47.03 -9.76 -11.00
N GLU A 208 46.20 -10.64 -11.56
CA GLU A 208 46.47 -11.38 -12.79
C GLU A 208 45.64 -10.85 -13.98
N GLY A 209 45.06 -9.66 -13.86
CA GLY A 209 44.33 -8.99 -14.93
C GLY A 209 42.84 -9.34 -15.03
N TYR A 210 42.28 -10.06 -14.05
CA TYR A 210 40.87 -10.46 -14.03
C TYR A 210 40.05 -9.53 -13.12
N ASP A 211 39.65 -8.38 -13.66
CA ASP A 211 38.90 -7.35 -12.91
C ASP A 211 37.58 -7.89 -12.33
N ARG A 212 37.52 -8.03 -10.99
CA ARG A 212 36.35 -8.52 -10.25
C ARG A 212 35.16 -7.55 -10.28
N THR A 213 35.36 -6.31 -10.71
CA THR A 213 34.25 -5.36 -10.91
C THR A 213 33.48 -5.66 -12.19
N GLN A 214 34.14 -6.22 -13.21
CA GLN A 214 33.54 -6.73 -14.45
C GLN A 214 32.90 -8.09 -14.19
N LYS A 215 31.65 -8.10 -13.72
CA LYS A 215 30.91 -9.32 -13.40
C LYS A 215 29.47 -9.25 -13.85
N ASP A 216 28.88 -10.40 -14.13
CA ASP A 216 27.47 -10.55 -14.42
C ASP A 216 26.62 -9.94 -13.29
N PRO A 217 25.56 -9.16 -13.58
CA PRO A 217 24.69 -8.56 -12.56
C PRO A 217 23.98 -9.56 -11.63
N ARG A 218 23.94 -10.85 -11.97
CA ARG A 218 23.46 -11.92 -11.09
C ARG A 218 24.46 -12.25 -9.97
N LEU A 219 25.69 -11.75 -10.05
CA LEU A 219 26.74 -11.92 -9.06
C LEU A 219 26.99 -10.59 -8.33
N CYS A 220 27.01 -10.64 -7.00
CA CYS A 220 27.31 -9.46 -6.20
C CYS A 220 28.80 -9.38 -5.82
N LEU A 221 29.46 -10.52 -5.64
CA LEU A 221 30.85 -10.60 -5.18
C LEU A 221 31.56 -11.77 -5.85
N ILE A 222 32.79 -11.52 -6.31
CA ILE A 222 33.77 -12.54 -6.71
C ILE A 222 34.80 -12.64 -5.60
N ASN A 223 35.18 -13.86 -5.22
CA ASN A 223 36.13 -14.14 -4.15
C ASN A 223 37.42 -13.27 -4.31
N PRO A 224 37.73 -12.40 -3.33
CA PRO A 224 38.91 -11.55 -3.36
C PRO A 224 40.21 -12.27 -2.96
N ASP A 225 40.12 -13.44 -2.34
CA ASP A 225 41.25 -14.09 -1.70
C ASP A 225 41.96 -15.10 -2.61
N PHE A 226 41.21 -15.78 -3.47
CA PHE A 226 41.75 -16.82 -4.33
C PHE A 226 40.85 -17.18 -5.51
N PHE A 227 41.46 -17.85 -6.48
CA PHE A 227 40.82 -18.41 -7.65
C PHE A 227 41.63 -19.59 -8.20
N HIS A 228 41.06 -20.30 -9.16
CA HIS A 228 41.65 -21.48 -9.78
C HIS A 228 41.72 -21.28 -11.29
N HIS A 229 42.80 -21.73 -11.94
CA HIS A 229 42.73 -22.00 -13.38
C HIS A 229 42.51 -23.49 -13.58
N VAL A 230 41.55 -23.80 -14.44
CA VAL A 230 41.24 -25.17 -14.83
C VAL A 230 41.04 -25.21 -16.33
N SER A 231 41.94 -25.91 -17.02
CA SER A 231 41.90 -26.04 -18.48
C SER A 231 42.04 -27.50 -18.88
N GLY A 232 41.57 -27.85 -20.07
CA GLY A 232 41.81 -29.18 -20.60
C GLY A 232 41.10 -29.47 -21.92
N ALA A 233 41.16 -30.73 -22.33
CA ALA A 233 40.71 -31.16 -23.65
C ALA A 233 39.20 -30.96 -23.90
N THR A 234 38.38 -31.12 -22.85
CA THR A 234 36.91 -30.97 -22.93
C THR A 234 36.36 -30.32 -21.65
N GLY A 235 35.05 -30.17 -21.55
CA GLY A 235 34.36 -29.80 -20.31
C GLY A 235 34.36 -30.89 -19.24
N GLY A 236 33.57 -30.70 -18.20
CA GLY A 236 33.47 -31.63 -17.09
C GLY A 236 32.61 -31.12 -15.95
N LEU A 237 32.41 -31.97 -14.94
CA LEU A 237 31.94 -31.55 -13.64
C LEU A 237 33.13 -31.05 -12.83
N LEU A 238 33.12 -29.76 -12.48
CA LEU A 238 34.13 -29.11 -11.66
C LEU A 238 33.59 -28.90 -10.24
N GLU A 239 34.39 -29.25 -9.24
CA GLU A 239 34.04 -29.14 -7.82
C GLU A 239 35.13 -28.35 -7.11
N LEU A 240 34.94 -27.03 -6.93
CA LEU A 240 35.93 -26.14 -6.30
C LEU A 240 35.81 -26.22 -4.77
N GLY A 241 36.86 -26.69 -4.10
CA GLY A 241 36.88 -26.85 -2.65
C GLY A 241 37.24 -25.56 -1.90
N TYR A 242 36.50 -25.27 -0.83
CA TYR A 242 36.74 -24.14 0.06
C TYR A 242 36.33 -24.46 1.50
N ASP A 243 36.81 -23.67 2.46
CA ASP A 243 36.47 -23.79 3.87
C ASP A 243 35.51 -22.64 4.24
N PRO A 244 34.21 -22.91 4.46
CA PRO A 244 33.25 -21.86 4.78
C PRO A 244 33.57 -21.07 6.06
N ALA A 245 34.30 -21.67 7.02
CA ALA A 245 34.66 -21.00 8.27
C ALA A 245 35.84 -20.04 8.09
N GLN A 246 36.76 -20.33 7.17
CA GLN A 246 37.92 -19.49 6.89
C GLN A 246 37.70 -18.51 5.73
N ASP A 247 37.04 -18.95 4.67
CA ASP A 247 36.85 -18.19 3.42
C ASP A 247 35.51 -17.44 3.41
N GLY A 248 34.58 -17.82 4.26
CA GLY A 248 33.19 -17.37 4.22
C GLY A 248 32.29 -18.22 3.33
N ALA A 249 30.99 -17.94 3.40
CA ALA A 249 29.97 -18.72 2.72
C ALA A 249 29.75 -18.22 1.29
N TYR A 250 30.26 -18.99 0.32
CA TYR A 250 30.01 -18.78 -1.11
C TYR A 250 28.90 -19.69 -1.61
N ASP A 251 27.98 -19.14 -2.40
CA ASP A 251 26.82 -19.86 -2.91
C ASP A 251 26.85 -20.07 -4.43
N ALA A 252 27.88 -19.60 -5.13
CA ALA A 252 28.06 -19.80 -6.56
C ALA A 252 29.54 -19.89 -6.96
N ALA A 253 29.76 -20.21 -8.23
CA ALA A 253 31.01 -20.07 -8.94
C ALA A 253 30.84 -19.11 -10.13
N ALA A 254 31.94 -18.47 -10.50
CA ALA A 254 32.06 -17.62 -11.66
C ALA A 254 33.23 -18.06 -12.54
N HIS A 255 33.14 -17.79 -13.83
CA HIS A 255 34.19 -18.10 -14.81
C HIS A 255 34.47 -16.86 -15.66
N TRP A 256 35.74 -16.55 -15.85
CA TRP A 256 36.14 -15.43 -16.69
C TRP A 256 35.96 -15.77 -18.17
N ASN A 257 35.03 -15.11 -18.86
CA ASN A 257 34.73 -15.42 -20.26
C ASN A 257 35.67 -14.72 -21.28
N GLY A 258 36.65 -13.97 -20.80
CA GLY A 258 37.55 -13.12 -21.59
C GLY A 258 37.35 -11.63 -21.37
N THR A 259 36.16 -11.19 -20.95
CA THR A 259 35.84 -9.78 -20.68
C THR A 259 35.24 -9.52 -19.32
N GLN A 260 34.50 -10.49 -18.76
CA GLN A 260 33.88 -10.39 -17.44
C GLN A 260 33.75 -11.76 -16.76
N TRP A 261 33.51 -11.74 -15.45
CA TRP A 261 33.12 -12.90 -14.66
C TRP A 261 31.65 -13.25 -14.93
N ASP A 262 31.41 -14.30 -15.71
CA ASP A 262 30.07 -14.82 -15.95
C ASP A 262 29.64 -15.76 -14.81
N SER A 263 28.35 -15.76 -14.48
CA SER A 263 27.79 -16.68 -13.51
C SER A 263 27.64 -18.05 -14.14
N VAL A 264 28.46 -19.00 -13.69
CA VAL A 264 28.33 -20.40 -14.11
C VAL A 264 27.36 -21.17 -13.23
N GLY A 265 26.79 -20.56 -12.19
CA GLY A 265 25.90 -21.22 -11.24
C GLY A 265 26.67 -21.88 -10.11
N GLY A 266 26.33 -23.11 -9.76
CA GLY A 266 26.99 -23.87 -8.70
C GLY A 266 26.08 -24.22 -7.53
N THR A 267 26.32 -25.39 -6.96
CA THR A 267 25.67 -25.85 -5.73
C THR A 267 26.74 -26.17 -4.69
N PRO A 268 26.72 -25.55 -3.50
CA PRO A 268 27.63 -25.94 -2.41
C PRO A 268 27.22 -27.31 -1.86
N ILE A 269 28.19 -28.23 -1.78
CA ILE A 269 28.03 -29.55 -1.17
C ILE A 269 29.06 -29.70 -0.05
N GLY A 270 28.60 -29.79 1.20
CA GLY A 270 29.48 -29.98 2.36
C GLY A 270 30.06 -31.40 2.39
N MET A 271 31.38 -31.51 2.52
CA MET A 271 32.10 -32.79 2.68
C MET A 271 33.19 -32.65 3.76
N GLY A 272 32.84 -32.97 5.00
CA GLY A 272 33.74 -32.79 6.14
C GLY A 272 33.97 -31.31 6.44
N SER A 273 35.24 -30.89 6.58
CA SER A 273 35.59 -29.49 6.85
C SER A 273 35.58 -28.59 5.61
N LEU A 274 35.55 -29.16 4.40
CA LEU A 274 35.48 -28.42 3.15
C LEU A 274 34.08 -28.50 2.55
N THR A 275 33.70 -27.44 1.84
CA THR A 275 32.54 -27.40 0.95
C THR A 275 33.04 -27.36 -0.48
N PHE A 276 32.37 -28.08 -1.37
CA PHE A 276 32.69 -28.10 -2.79
C PHE A 276 31.60 -27.38 -3.58
N MET A 277 31.99 -26.33 -4.29
CA MET A 277 31.12 -25.65 -5.25
C MET A 277 31.09 -26.46 -6.54
N THR A 278 29.99 -27.18 -6.75
CA THR A 278 29.84 -28.14 -7.84
C THR A 278 29.14 -27.50 -9.04
N GLN A 279 29.77 -27.55 -10.21
CA GLN A 279 29.24 -26.97 -11.44
C GLN A 279 29.66 -27.77 -12.69
N ALA A 280 28.70 -28.01 -13.59
CA ALA A 280 29.00 -28.54 -14.92
C ALA A 280 29.52 -27.43 -15.83
N VAL A 281 30.67 -27.66 -16.47
CA VAL A 281 31.34 -26.70 -17.34
C VAL A 281 31.42 -27.29 -18.74
N ALA A 282 30.91 -26.57 -19.74
CA ALA A 282 30.87 -27.06 -21.12
C ALA A 282 32.26 -27.12 -21.78
N ALA A 283 33.13 -26.16 -21.46
CA ALA A 283 34.49 -26.09 -21.98
C ALA A 283 35.44 -25.54 -20.89
N LEU A 284 36.56 -26.24 -20.67
CA LEU A 284 37.62 -25.80 -19.76
C LEU A 284 38.69 -25.04 -20.55
N THR A 285 38.57 -23.73 -20.58
CA THR A 285 39.54 -22.83 -21.24
C THR A 285 40.67 -22.45 -20.28
N PRO A 286 41.78 -21.85 -20.74
CA PRO A 286 42.87 -21.38 -19.86
C PRO A 286 42.51 -20.26 -18.88
N THR A 287 41.25 -19.82 -18.84
CA THR A 287 40.79 -18.71 -18.01
C THR A 287 40.36 -19.18 -16.61
N PRO A 288 40.33 -18.28 -15.62
CA PRO A 288 40.10 -18.66 -14.24
C PRO A 288 38.63 -18.88 -13.87
N PHE A 289 38.44 -19.69 -12.82
CA PHE A 289 37.23 -19.86 -12.06
C PHE A 289 37.43 -19.33 -10.64
N ALA A 290 36.39 -18.70 -10.08
CA ALA A 290 36.41 -18.21 -8.72
C ALA A 290 35.10 -18.56 -8.01
N LEU A 291 35.13 -18.64 -6.69
CA LEU A 291 33.91 -18.65 -5.90
C LEU A 291 33.24 -17.28 -5.99
N ALA A 292 31.93 -17.27 -5.92
CA ALA A 292 31.13 -16.07 -6.02
C ALA A 292 29.93 -16.12 -5.08
N VAL A 293 29.37 -14.94 -4.81
CA VAL A 293 28.08 -14.79 -4.12
C VAL A 293 27.07 -14.26 -5.12
N ARG A 294 25.92 -14.93 -5.20
CA ARG A 294 24.78 -14.48 -6.01
C ARG A 294 24.21 -13.20 -5.42
N GLN A 295 23.78 -12.31 -6.31
CA GLN A 295 23.03 -11.14 -5.90
C GLN A 295 21.70 -11.61 -5.27
N PRO A 296 21.39 -11.19 -4.02
CA PRO A 296 20.11 -11.54 -3.42
C PRO A 296 18.97 -10.97 -4.26
N THR A 297 17.87 -11.70 -4.32
CA THR A 297 16.66 -11.32 -5.06
C THR A 297 15.45 -11.48 -4.16
N GLY A 298 14.42 -10.69 -4.40
CA GLY A 298 13.18 -10.80 -3.65
C GLY A 298 12.18 -9.75 -4.06
N GLN A 299 10.95 -9.93 -3.63
CA GLN A 299 9.87 -8.96 -3.75
C GLN A 299 9.04 -8.99 -2.48
N ILE A 300 8.47 -7.85 -2.10
CA ILE A 300 7.53 -7.77 -0.99
C ILE A 300 6.14 -8.11 -1.55
N VAL A 301 5.52 -9.16 -1.01
CA VAL A 301 4.19 -9.63 -1.38
C VAL A 301 3.26 -9.44 -0.18
N PRO A 302 2.23 -8.59 -0.28
CA PRO A 302 1.13 -8.60 0.67
C PRO A 302 0.15 -9.74 0.31
N PRO A 303 -0.17 -10.66 1.24
CA PRO A 303 -1.18 -11.69 1.04
C PRO A 303 -2.61 -11.17 1.27
N GLY A 304 -2.77 -9.94 1.74
CA GLY A 304 -4.06 -9.32 2.09
C GLY A 304 -4.36 -8.05 1.30
N PRO A 305 -5.61 -7.55 1.39
CA PRO A 305 -6.03 -6.35 0.68
C PRO A 305 -5.33 -5.10 1.21
N LEU A 306 -4.99 -4.20 0.28
CA LEU A 306 -4.63 -2.81 0.53
C LEU A 306 -5.65 -1.95 -0.22
N PRO A 307 -6.16 -0.84 0.35
CA PRO A 307 -5.82 -0.19 1.63
C PRO A 307 -6.41 -0.86 2.90
N LEU A 308 -5.89 -0.51 4.09
CA LEU A 308 -6.29 -1.03 5.41
C LEU A 308 -7.44 -0.24 6.06
N CYS A 309 -8.36 -0.91 6.75
CA CYS A 309 -9.32 -0.26 7.64
C CYS A 309 -8.77 -0.05 9.06
N PRO A 310 -9.33 0.87 9.86
CA PRO A 310 -8.87 1.09 11.24
C PRO A 310 -8.96 -0.19 12.08
N GLY A 311 -7.83 -0.59 12.68
CA GLY A 311 -7.72 -1.82 13.47
C GLY A 311 -7.25 -3.04 12.67
N ASP A 312 -7.24 -2.98 11.34
CA ASP A 312 -6.69 -4.05 10.51
C ASP A 312 -5.16 -4.07 10.54
N SER A 313 -4.61 -5.22 10.18
CA SER A 313 -3.18 -5.38 9.93
C SER A 313 -2.96 -6.27 8.72
N VAL A 314 -1.90 -6.01 7.96
CA VAL A 314 -1.46 -6.87 6.86
C VAL A 314 -0.06 -7.38 7.14
N GLN A 315 0.20 -8.62 6.77
CA GLN A 315 1.54 -9.20 6.83
C GLN A 315 2.27 -8.90 5.51
N LEU A 316 3.37 -8.17 5.54
CA LEU A 316 4.25 -8.05 4.38
C LEU A 316 5.26 -9.19 4.40
N VAL A 317 5.37 -9.95 3.31
CA VAL A 317 6.25 -11.13 3.24
C VAL A 317 7.23 -10.96 2.09
N VAL A 318 8.52 -11.22 2.31
CA VAL A 318 9.50 -11.28 1.22
C VAL A 318 9.44 -12.64 0.56
N GLN A 319 9.31 -12.68 -0.77
CA GLN A 319 9.35 -13.92 -1.55
C GLN A 319 10.40 -13.84 -2.68
N PRO A 320 11.19 -14.91 -2.91
CA PRO A 320 11.29 -16.13 -2.09
C PRO A 320 12.01 -15.87 -0.75
N VAL A 321 11.70 -16.67 0.26
CA VAL A 321 12.41 -16.66 1.55
C VAL A 321 13.66 -17.55 1.45
N ASN A 322 14.81 -17.03 1.89
CA ASN A 322 16.05 -17.76 2.00
C ASN A 322 16.51 -17.77 3.46
N PRO A 323 16.68 -18.95 4.09
CA PRO A 323 17.07 -19.04 5.50
C PRO A 323 18.50 -18.54 5.79
N THR A 324 19.35 -18.37 4.77
CA THR A 324 20.73 -17.88 4.95
C THR A 324 20.86 -16.36 4.82
N TRP A 325 19.79 -15.65 4.46
CA TRP A 325 19.78 -14.21 4.31
C TRP A 325 19.21 -13.52 5.55
N THR A 326 19.67 -12.30 5.80
CA THR A 326 19.09 -11.41 6.82
C THR A 326 18.18 -10.39 6.15
N TYR A 327 17.12 -10.01 6.87
CA TYR A 327 16.07 -9.11 6.39
C TYR A 327 15.88 -8.00 7.41
N THR A 328 16.07 -6.76 6.98
CA THR A 328 15.91 -5.57 7.85
C THR A 328 14.91 -4.62 7.21
N TRP A 329 13.78 -4.38 7.88
CA TRP A 329 12.71 -3.50 7.40
C TRP A 329 12.99 -2.04 7.74
N SER A 330 12.40 -1.12 6.97
CA SER A 330 12.58 0.35 7.12
C SER A 330 12.26 0.90 8.51
N HIS A 331 11.43 0.21 9.28
CA HIS A 331 11.03 0.58 10.64
C HIS A 331 11.79 -0.20 11.73
N GLY A 332 12.88 -0.87 11.37
CA GLY A 332 13.79 -1.56 12.30
C GLY A 332 13.41 -3.00 12.64
N ALA A 333 12.26 -3.51 12.20
CA ALA A 333 11.92 -4.92 12.38
C ALA A 333 12.85 -5.82 11.55
N THR A 334 13.05 -7.05 12.02
CA THR A 334 13.89 -8.06 11.37
C THR A 334 13.09 -9.31 11.04
N GLY A 335 13.49 -10.00 9.98
CA GLY A 335 12.89 -11.28 9.57
C GLY A 335 12.20 -11.20 8.20
N PRO A 336 11.90 -12.37 7.58
CA PRO A 336 11.39 -12.44 6.21
C PRO A 336 9.94 -11.96 6.06
N SER A 337 9.25 -11.65 7.16
CA SER A 337 7.90 -11.10 7.16
C SER A 337 7.68 -10.15 8.33
N VAL A 338 6.75 -9.20 8.18
CA VAL A 338 6.38 -8.26 9.24
C VAL A 338 4.88 -7.93 9.20
N TRP A 339 4.27 -7.76 10.37
CA TRP A 339 2.90 -7.26 10.49
C TRP A 339 2.90 -5.74 10.58
N VAL A 340 2.10 -5.09 9.77
CA VAL A 340 1.98 -3.62 9.73
C VAL A 340 0.52 -3.21 9.85
N ASN A 341 0.27 -2.15 10.60
CA ASN A 341 -1.06 -1.63 10.94
C ASN A 341 -1.18 -0.10 10.75
N SER A 342 -0.11 0.52 10.24
CA SER A 342 -0.02 1.97 10.06
C SER A 342 0.24 2.27 8.59
N PRO A 343 -0.37 3.32 8.02
CA PRO A 343 -0.08 3.73 6.66
C PRO A 343 1.36 4.22 6.54
N GLY A 344 2.00 3.93 5.40
CA GLY A 344 3.38 4.31 5.14
C GLY A 344 4.02 3.50 4.02
N THR A 345 5.23 3.90 3.64
CA THR A 345 6.03 3.19 2.65
C THR A 345 6.99 2.23 3.34
N TYR A 346 6.82 0.93 3.07
CA TYR A 346 7.64 -0.13 3.64
C TYR A 346 8.66 -0.62 2.62
N THR A 347 9.93 -0.60 3.03
CA THR A 347 11.04 -1.22 2.30
C THR A 347 11.72 -2.25 3.20
N VAL A 348 12.43 -3.19 2.58
CA VAL A 348 13.23 -4.20 3.26
C VAL A 348 14.60 -4.25 2.61
N THR A 349 15.66 -4.28 3.40
CA THR A 349 17.00 -4.59 2.90
C THR A 349 17.27 -6.06 3.15
N ILE A 350 17.49 -6.81 2.06
CA ILE A 350 17.88 -8.21 2.05
C ILE A 350 19.41 -8.24 1.98
N GLU A 351 20.05 -8.93 2.91
CA GLU A 351 21.50 -9.07 2.95
C GLU A 351 21.88 -10.57 2.92
N ALA A 352 22.60 -10.95 1.87
CA ALA A 352 23.19 -12.27 1.74
C ALA A 352 24.54 -12.34 2.49
N PRO A 353 25.09 -13.54 2.73
CA PRO A 353 26.42 -13.70 3.30
C PRO A 353 27.47 -12.86 2.56
N LEU A 354 28.54 -12.48 3.27
CA LEU A 354 29.61 -11.64 2.75
C LEU A 354 29.17 -10.21 2.32
N GLY A 355 28.02 -9.74 2.85
CA GLY A 355 27.63 -8.32 2.82
C GLY A 355 26.93 -7.85 1.54
N CYS A 356 26.48 -8.78 0.69
CA CYS A 356 25.75 -8.43 -0.52
C CYS A 356 24.32 -7.99 -0.19
N ARG A 357 23.96 -6.77 -0.58
CA ARG A 357 22.66 -6.16 -0.24
C ARG A 357 21.79 -5.95 -1.47
N PHE A 358 20.50 -6.16 -1.30
CA PHE A 358 19.46 -5.86 -2.28
C PHE A 358 18.24 -5.26 -1.58
N THR A 359 17.66 -4.22 -2.19
CA THR A 359 16.42 -3.60 -1.73
C THR A 359 15.40 -3.72 -2.86
N PRO A 360 14.33 -4.52 -2.70
CA PRO A 360 13.27 -4.63 -3.70
C PRO A 360 12.46 -3.33 -3.78
N ALA A 361 11.54 -3.28 -4.74
CA ALA A 361 10.58 -2.17 -4.85
C ALA A 361 9.78 -2.01 -3.54
N PRO A 362 9.53 -0.76 -3.10
CA PRO A 362 8.75 -0.48 -1.90
C PRO A 362 7.29 -0.93 -2.05
N VAL A 363 6.64 -1.23 -0.93
CA VAL A 363 5.18 -1.38 -0.85
C VAL A 363 4.60 -0.22 -0.07
N VAL A 364 3.59 0.43 -0.65
CA VAL A 364 2.85 1.52 -0.01
C VAL A 364 1.62 0.93 0.66
N VAL A 365 1.51 1.14 1.97
CA VAL A 365 0.34 0.78 2.76
C VAL A 365 -0.47 2.05 2.97
N GLU A 366 -1.70 2.05 2.46
CA GLU A 366 -2.65 3.14 2.63
C GLU A 366 -3.70 2.75 3.68
N ALA A 367 -4.24 3.75 4.37
CA ALA A 367 -5.32 3.56 5.35
C ALA A 367 -6.58 4.28 4.87
N LEU A 368 -7.72 3.59 4.99
CA LEU A 368 -9.03 4.17 4.79
C LEU A 368 -9.50 4.87 6.08
N PRO A 369 -10.29 5.95 5.96
CA PRO A 369 -10.86 6.61 7.12
C PRO A 369 -11.83 5.68 7.87
N ALA A 370 -11.96 5.92 9.18
CA ALA A 370 -12.99 5.26 9.98
C ALA A 370 -14.39 5.57 9.44
N PRO A 371 -15.33 4.62 9.50
CA PRO A 371 -16.67 4.86 9.00
C PRO A 371 -17.32 5.97 9.81
N SER A 372 -17.96 6.92 9.13
CA SER A 372 -18.69 8.02 9.78
C SER A 372 -19.92 8.39 8.96
N VAL A 373 -21.04 8.61 9.64
CA VAL A 373 -22.29 9.05 9.01
C VAL A 373 -22.89 10.20 9.81
N ALA A 374 -23.43 11.21 9.14
CA ALA A 374 -24.08 12.35 9.77
C ALA A 374 -25.40 12.69 9.07
N ILE A 375 -26.30 13.32 9.82
CA ILE A 375 -27.57 13.84 9.32
C ILE A 375 -27.42 15.34 9.03
N SER A 376 -28.00 15.78 7.91
CA SER A 376 -28.22 17.17 7.56
C SER A 376 -29.74 17.45 7.49
N PRO A 377 -30.24 18.54 8.10
CA PRO A 377 -29.51 19.55 8.88
C PRO A 377 -28.90 19.01 10.18
N ILE A 378 -27.87 19.69 10.71
CA ILE A 378 -27.07 19.21 11.85
C ILE A 378 -27.70 19.59 13.21
N SER A 379 -28.41 20.72 13.28
CA SER A 379 -29.03 21.18 14.53
C SER A 379 -30.49 20.73 14.63
N PRO A 380 -30.99 20.48 15.85
CA PRO A 380 -32.41 20.20 16.09
C PRO A 380 -33.31 21.20 15.37
N ALA A 381 -34.38 20.70 14.79
CA ALA A 381 -35.34 21.51 14.05
C ALA A 381 -36.70 21.51 14.75
N GLN A 382 -37.42 22.60 14.56
CA GLN A 382 -38.83 22.72 14.92
C GLN A 382 -39.63 22.93 13.64
N ILE A 383 -40.71 22.16 13.46
CA ILE A 383 -41.63 22.30 12.31
C ILE A 383 -43.06 22.49 12.78
N CYS A 384 -43.96 22.97 11.94
CA CYS A 384 -45.37 23.01 12.30
C CYS A 384 -46.01 21.62 12.16
N PRO A 385 -46.99 21.24 13.00
CA PRO A 385 -47.65 19.95 12.87
C PRO A 385 -48.35 19.81 11.50
N GLY A 386 -47.93 18.84 10.70
CA GLY A 386 -48.37 18.61 9.33
C GLY A 386 -47.30 18.89 8.26
N ASP A 387 -46.24 19.61 8.61
CA ASP A 387 -45.10 19.85 7.73
C ASP A 387 -44.17 18.62 7.70
N THR A 388 -43.26 18.59 6.71
CA THR A 388 -42.24 17.54 6.56
C THR A 388 -40.86 18.15 6.51
N LEU A 389 -39.94 17.66 7.33
CA LEU A 389 -38.52 17.96 7.25
C LEU A 389 -37.81 16.80 6.55
N TRP A 390 -37.04 17.09 5.50
CA TRP A 390 -36.20 16.08 4.84
C TRP A 390 -34.85 15.99 5.53
N LEU A 391 -34.61 14.87 6.20
CA LEU A 391 -33.29 14.52 6.73
C LEU A 391 -32.46 13.86 5.63
N THR A 392 -31.21 14.26 5.48
CA THR A 392 -30.28 13.69 4.49
C THR A 392 -29.06 13.14 5.20
N ALA A 393 -28.73 11.87 4.94
CA ALA A 393 -27.51 11.25 5.44
C ALA A 393 -26.32 11.58 4.53
N THR A 394 -25.11 11.64 5.09
CA THR A 394 -23.87 11.64 4.32
C THR A 394 -23.73 10.36 3.49
N PRO A 395 -23.06 10.40 2.31
CA PRO A 395 -22.94 9.23 1.44
C PRO A 395 -22.41 7.96 2.13
N ALA A 396 -23.11 6.85 1.92
CA ALA A 396 -22.80 5.49 2.37
C ALA A 396 -23.27 4.47 1.33
N LEU A 397 -22.79 3.22 1.42
CA LEU A 397 -23.15 2.11 0.53
C LEU A 397 -24.57 1.59 0.79
N ALA A 398 -25.02 1.64 2.04
CA ALA A 398 -26.36 1.30 2.46
C ALA A 398 -26.75 2.12 3.71
N TYR A 399 -28.06 2.31 3.91
CA TYR A 399 -28.61 3.08 5.01
C TYR A 399 -29.68 2.28 5.74
N GLN A 400 -29.86 2.58 7.03
CA GLN A 400 -31.03 2.21 7.82
C GLN A 400 -31.35 3.36 8.76
N TRP A 401 -32.54 3.94 8.65
CA TRP A 401 -32.99 5.00 9.56
C TRP A 401 -33.70 4.43 10.79
N PHE A 402 -33.58 5.15 11.90
CA PHE A 402 -34.19 4.82 13.19
C PHE A 402 -35.03 5.99 13.69
N TYR A 403 -36.12 5.66 14.39
CA TYR A 403 -36.96 6.59 15.13
C TYR A 403 -37.10 6.07 16.57
N GLU A 404 -36.74 6.89 17.55
CA GLU A 404 -36.72 6.52 18.97
C GLU A 404 -35.92 5.21 19.23
N GLY A 405 -34.82 5.04 18.50
CA GLY A 405 -33.94 3.86 18.59
C GLY A 405 -34.46 2.60 17.89
N LEU A 406 -35.65 2.63 17.27
CA LEU A 406 -36.22 1.51 16.53
C LEU A 406 -36.06 1.70 15.02
N PRO A 407 -35.73 0.63 14.26
CA PRO A 407 -35.56 0.74 12.82
C PRO A 407 -36.88 1.06 12.12
N ILE A 408 -36.87 2.07 11.25
CA ILE A 408 -38.00 2.41 10.39
C ILE A 408 -37.99 1.46 9.20
N LEU A 409 -39.01 0.61 9.10
CA LEU A 409 -39.08 -0.42 8.07
C LEU A 409 -39.09 0.20 6.65
N GLY A 410 -38.18 -0.24 5.79
CA GLY A 410 -38.07 0.23 4.40
C GLY A 410 -37.35 1.58 4.23
N ALA A 411 -36.92 2.23 5.31
CA ALA A 411 -36.15 3.46 5.25
C ALA A 411 -34.66 3.18 5.01
N THR A 412 -34.31 2.84 3.76
CA THR A 412 -32.95 2.47 3.35
C THR A 412 -32.32 3.44 2.34
N GLY A 413 -32.98 4.58 2.09
CA GLY A 413 -32.48 5.63 1.20
C GLY A 413 -31.55 6.63 1.90
N PRO A 414 -30.85 7.49 1.13
CA PRO A 414 -30.01 8.55 1.68
C PRO A 414 -30.82 9.69 2.32
N THR A 415 -32.14 9.71 2.17
CA THR A 415 -33.04 10.71 2.74
C THR A 415 -34.22 10.08 3.46
N LEU A 416 -34.75 10.80 4.46
CA LEU A 416 -35.92 10.41 5.24
C LEU A 416 -36.87 11.61 5.42
N PRO A 417 -38.16 11.48 5.09
CA PRO A 417 -39.18 12.48 5.44
C PRO A 417 -39.58 12.34 6.91
N ALA A 418 -39.14 13.26 7.75
CA ALA A 418 -39.47 13.32 9.18
C ALA A 418 -40.66 14.25 9.44
N THR A 419 -41.72 13.71 10.03
CA THR A 419 -42.98 14.43 10.32
C THR A 419 -43.39 14.38 11.79
N GLN A 420 -42.93 13.37 12.53
CA GLN A 420 -43.26 13.16 13.93
C GLN A 420 -42.16 13.75 14.84
N PRO A 421 -42.51 14.37 15.96
CA PRO A 421 -41.52 14.82 16.92
C PRO A 421 -40.87 13.59 17.57
N GLY A 422 -39.57 13.68 17.82
CA GLY A 422 -38.79 12.59 18.38
C GLY A 422 -37.36 12.58 17.87
N THR A 423 -36.64 11.52 18.22
CA THR A 423 -35.22 11.35 17.88
C THR A 423 -35.05 10.46 16.67
N TYR A 424 -34.33 10.96 15.66
CA TYR A 424 -33.96 10.23 14.45
C TYR A 424 -32.45 9.96 14.45
N SER A 425 -32.04 8.74 14.11
CA SER A 425 -30.64 8.42 13.79
C SER A 425 -30.57 7.64 12.49
N VAL A 426 -29.39 7.57 11.88
CA VAL A 426 -29.15 6.76 10.68
C VAL A 426 -27.88 5.95 10.86
N GLN A 427 -27.96 4.67 10.51
CA GLN A 427 -26.80 3.81 10.34
C GLN A 427 -26.41 3.78 8.86
N GLY A 428 -25.13 4.02 8.58
CA GLY A 428 -24.55 3.93 7.24
C GLY A 428 -23.52 2.81 7.16
N VAL A 429 -23.58 1.99 6.11
CA VAL A 429 -22.54 0.99 5.78
C VAL A 429 -21.54 1.64 4.83
N GLN A 430 -20.25 1.59 5.15
CA GLN A 430 -19.14 2.08 4.33
C GLN A 430 -18.10 0.98 4.12
N THR A 431 -17.05 1.25 3.35
CA THR A 431 -16.00 0.27 3.02
C THR A 431 -15.36 -0.36 4.25
N CYS A 432 -15.18 0.42 5.32
CA CYS A 432 -14.57 -0.03 6.57
C CYS A 432 -15.55 -0.41 7.68
N GLY A 433 -16.79 -0.75 7.33
CA GLY A 433 -17.81 -1.19 8.27
C GLY A 433 -18.93 -0.17 8.44
N THR A 434 -19.60 -0.22 9.59
CA THR A 434 -20.83 0.55 9.85
C THR A 434 -20.59 1.69 10.83
N ALA A 435 -21.22 2.83 10.61
CA ALA A 435 -21.29 3.93 11.56
C ALA A 435 -22.74 4.33 11.83
N GLU A 436 -23.01 4.88 13.01
CA GLU A 436 -24.29 5.48 13.35
C GLU A 436 -24.10 6.99 13.56
N SER A 437 -25.08 7.79 13.13
CA SER A 437 -25.06 9.23 13.31
C SER A 437 -25.31 9.62 14.76
N ALA A 438 -24.94 10.85 15.11
CA ALA A 438 -25.51 11.49 16.29
C ALA A 438 -27.05 11.58 16.16
N PRO A 439 -27.79 11.54 17.28
CA PRO A 439 -29.25 11.66 17.27
C PRO A 439 -29.68 13.07 16.84
N PHE A 440 -30.60 13.13 15.88
CA PHE A 440 -31.26 14.35 15.43
C PHE A 440 -32.62 14.50 16.11
N LEU A 441 -32.82 15.58 16.86
CA LEU A 441 -34.08 15.86 17.56
C LEU A 441 -35.01 16.73 16.69
N LEU A 442 -36.19 16.20 16.36
CA LEU A 442 -37.27 16.96 15.74
C LEU A 442 -38.34 17.29 16.79
N SER A 443 -38.80 18.54 16.83
CA SER A 443 -39.93 18.95 17.68
C SER A 443 -40.95 19.75 16.88
N TRP A 444 -42.14 19.94 17.44
CA TRP A 444 -43.15 20.80 16.83
C TRP A 444 -43.18 22.19 17.45
N HIS A 445 -43.44 23.19 16.63
CA HIS A 445 -43.87 24.49 17.11
C HIS A 445 -45.33 24.43 17.60
N PRO A 446 -45.68 25.15 18.68
CA PRO A 446 -47.06 25.24 19.13
C PRO A 446 -47.92 25.94 18.07
N LYS A 447 -49.06 25.35 17.70
CA LYS A 447 -50.04 26.02 16.84
C LYS A 447 -50.68 27.20 17.60
N PRO A 448 -51.03 28.31 16.92
CA PRO A 448 -51.97 29.27 17.51
C PRO A 448 -53.29 28.55 17.81
N GLN A 449 -54.06 29.06 18.77
CA GLN A 449 -55.42 28.57 19.06
C GLN A 449 -56.40 29.59 18.51
N ALA A 450 -56.79 29.43 17.24
CA ALA A 450 -57.64 30.38 16.55
C ALA A 450 -59.00 30.49 17.25
N TYR A 451 -59.45 31.72 17.50
CA TYR A 451 -60.76 31.95 18.10
C TYR A 451 -61.20 33.39 17.87
N PHE A 452 -62.50 33.60 17.63
CA PHE A 452 -63.07 34.94 17.60
C PHE A 452 -64.51 34.97 18.10
N VAL A 453 -64.94 36.17 18.49
CA VAL A 453 -66.31 36.46 18.88
C VAL A 453 -66.93 37.47 17.93
N THR A 454 -68.26 37.43 17.80
CA THR A 454 -69.02 38.42 17.03
C THR A 454 -69.86 39.29 17.96
N GLN A 455 -70.04 40.56 17.59
CA GLN A 455 -70.93 41.48 18.29
C GLN A 455 -71.82 42.24 17.28
N PRO A 456 -73.16 42.11 17.37
CA PRO A 456 -73.91 41.24 18.29
C PRO A 456 -73.67 39.73 18.01
N PRO A 457 -73.99 38.84 18.98
CA PRO A 457 -73.82 37.40 18.80
C PRO A 457 -74.86 36.83 17.83
N ASP A 458 -74.41 35.91 16.98
CA ASP A 458 -75.20 34.91 16.25
C ASP A 458 -76.18 35.40 15.17
N SER A 459 -76.74 36.63 15.25
CA SER A 459 -77.55 37.19 14.18
C SER A 459 -77.54 38.71 14.10
N ILE A 460 -77.67 39.22 12.88
CA ILE A 460 -77.83 40.64 12.52
C ILE A 460 -78.88 40.81 11.42
N GLU A 461 -79.35 42.01 11.17
CA GLU A 461 -80.15 42.32 9.97
C GLU A 461 -79.25 42.75 8.80
N VAL A 462 -79.75 42.61 7.58
CA VAL A 462 -79.07 43.14 6.38
C VAL A 462 -78.74 44.63 6.58
N GLY A 463 -77.47 44.99 6.31
CA GLY A 463 -76.98 46.35 6.45
C GLY A 463 -76.52 46.77 7.84
N GLN A 464 -76.75 45.96 8.89
CA GLN A 464 -76.19 46.21 10.22
C GLN A 464 -74.69 45.84 10.26
N PRO A 465 -73.84 46.65 10.91
CA PRO A 465 -72.43 46.31 11.10
C PRO A 465 -72.27 45.17 12.12
N LEU A 466 -71.58 44.10 11.70
CA LEU A 466 -71.11 43.01 12.55
C LEU A 466 -69.65 43.27 12.92
N LEU A 467 -69.34 43.34 14.21
CA LEU A 467 -67.98 43.41 14.69
C LEU A 467 -67.43 42.00 14.94
N LEU A 468 -66.30 41.68 14.32
CA LEU A 468 -65.53 40.45 14.52
C LEU A 468 -64.31 40.80 15.35
N ILE A 469 -64.19 40.21 16.54
CA ILE A 469 -63.10 40.47 17.48
C ILE A 469 -62.30 39.19 17.65
N ASP A 470 -61.04 39.20 17.23
CA ASP A 470 -60.10 38.11 17.47
C ASP A 470 -59.87 37.91 18.98
N SER A 471 -59.80 36.66 19.40
CA SER A 471 -59.26 36.29 20.71
C SER A 471 -58.38 35.05 20.61
N THR A 472 -57.68 34.92 19.47
CA THR A 472 -56.72 33.85 19.22
C THR A 472 -55.58 33.91 20.23
N ARG A 473 -55.19 32.75 20.78
CA ARG A 473 -53.99 32.64 21.62
C ARG A 473 -52.79 32.27 20.76
N GLY A 474 -51.70 33.03 20.84
CA GLY A 474 -50.44 32.73 20.15
C GLY A 474 -50.43 33.01 18.64
N GLY A 475 -51.44 33.71 18.11
CA GLY A 475 -51.48 34.18 16.72
C GLY A 475 -50.87 35.58 16.58
N SER A 476 -50.26 35.86 15.42
CA SER A 476 -49.63 37.14 15.09
C SER A 476 -50.01 37.68 13.70
N ALA A 477 -50.74 36.90 12.90
CA ALA A 477 -51.31 37.32 11.62
C ALA A 477 -52.68 36.67 11.44
N TRP A 478 -53.59 37.39 10.77
CA TRP A 478 -54.99 37.01 10.63
C TRP A 478 -55.44 37.14 9.18
N LEU A 479 -56.26 36.18 8.74
CA LEU A 479 -56.98 36.21 7.48
C LEU A 479 -58.44 35.85 7.74
N TRP A 480 -59.33 36.78 7.47
CA TRP A 480 -60.77 36.60 7.59
C TRP A 480 -61.34 36.15 6.25
N VAL A 481 -62.06 35.05 6.21
CA VAL A 481 -62.80 34.58 5.05
C VAL A 481 -64.29 34.70 5.38
N ILE A 482 -64.95 35.66 4.74
CA ILE A 482 -66.35 36.02 4.94
C ILE A 482 -67.01 35.94 3.56
N PRO A 483 -67.55 34.79 3.15
CA PRO A 483 -67.98 34.59 1.76
C PRO A 483 -68.91 35.70 1.25
N PRO A 484 -68.59 36.35 0.12
CA PRO A 484 -67.54 36.00 -0.86
C PRO A 484 -66.14 36.60 -0.59
N ASP A 485 -65.99 37.47 0.40
CA ASP A 485 -64.79 38.25 0.65
C ASP A 485 -63.70 37.48 1.42
N THR A 486 -62.45 37.85 1.17
CA THR A 486 -61.28 37.41 1.95
C THR A 486 -60.45 38.62 2.31
N LEU A 487 -60.32 38.92 3.60
CA LEU A 487 -59.82 40.18 4.13
C LEU A 487 -58.60 39.94 5.04
N PRO A 488 -57.40 40.43 4.68
CA PRO A 488 -56.19 40.23 5.47
C PRO A 488 -56.01 41.28 6.58
N GLY A 489 -55.27 40.92 7.62
CA GLY A 489 -54.41 41.87 8.35
C GLY A 489 -55.02 42.68 9.49
N SER A 490 -56.15 42.25 10.07
CA SER A 490 -56.69 42.93 11.26
C SER A 490 -57.16 41.95 12.35
N PRO A 491 -56.81 42.18 13.63
CA PRO A 491 -57.37 41.43 14.76
C PRO A 491 -58.86 41.76 14.98
N THR A 492 -59.32 42.93 14.54
CA THR A 492 -60.73 43.33 14.67
C THR A 492 -61.24 43.83 13.32
N LEU A 493 -62.38 43.32 12.87
CA LEU A 493 -62.95 43.65 11.57
C LEU A 493 -64.44 43.96 11.70
N THR A 494 -64.88 45.11 11.16
CA THR A 494 -66.30 45.43 11.03
C THR A 494 -66.75 45.08 9.61
N TYR A 495 -67.82 44.31 9.49
CA TYR A 495 -68.37 43.86 8.21
C TYR A 495 -69.89 44.02 8.15
N ALA A 496 -70.47 44.42 7.02
CA ALA A 496 -71.91 44.56 6.84
C ALA A 496 -72.38 43.75 5.64
N PHE A 497 -73.37 42.88 5.84
CA PHE A 497 -73.90 42.01 4.80
C PHE A 497 -74.97 42.73 3.98
N SER A 498 -74.98 42.50 2.67
CA SER A 498 -75.94 43.09 1.72
C SER A 498 -77.08 42.15 1.32
N GLN A 499 -77.00 40.88 1.70
CA GLN A 499 -78.01 39.85 1.44
C GLN A 499 -78.32 39.07 2.72
N GLU A 500 -79.55 38.57 2.82
CA GLU A 500 -79.94 37.65 3.88
C GLU A 500 -79.36 36.27 3.64
N GLY A 501 -79.12 35.51 4.72
CA GLY A 501 -78.58 34.17 4.59
C GLY A 501 -77.81 33.71 5.82
N LEU A 502 -77.35 32.46 5.74
CA LEU A 502 -76.51 31.85 6.76
C LEU A 502 -75.06 31.87 6.26
N TYR A 503 -74.20 32.64 6.93
CA TYR A 503 -72.80 32.80 6.54
C TYR A 503 -71.89 32.07 7.52
N THR A 504 -70.98 31.23 7.00
CA THR A 504 -69.90 30.61 7.79
C THR A 504 -68.64 31.45 7.64
N LEU A 505 -68.29 32.15 8.71
CA LEU A 505 -67.11 33.00 8.80
C LEU A 505 -65.93 32.14 9.25
N LEU A 506 -64.78 32.28 8.59
CA LEU A 506 -63.56 31.54 8.91
C LEU A 506 -62.45 32.53 9.27
N LEU A 507 -61.83 32.31 10.41
CA LEU A 507 -60.58 32.96 10.81
C LEU A 507 -59.43 31.97 10.62
N ILE A 508 -58.42 32.36 9.83
CA ILE A 508 -57.14 31.67 9.78
C ILE A 508 -56.14 32.53 10.55
N SER A 509 -55.61 32.00 11.65
CA SER A 509 -54.56 32.66 12.42
C SER A 509 -53.22 31.97 12.23
N GLN A 510 -52.15 32.75 12.08
CA GLN A 510 -50.79 32.28 11.92
C GLN A 510 -49.90 32.87 13.02
N ASN A 511 -49.05 32.05 13.64
CA ASN A 511 -48.04 32.51 14.59
C ASN A 511 -46.77 33.02 13.89
N ALA A 512 -45.80 33.52 14.66
CA ALA A 512 -44.55 34.05 14.14
C ALA A 512 -43.66 33.01 13.43
N GLN A 513 -43.86 31.72 13.73
CA GLN A 513 -43.12 30.59 13.13
C GLN A 513 -43.81 30.03 11.87
N GLY A 514 -44.93 30.63 11.44
CA GLY A 514 -45.65 30.19 10.25
C GLY A 514 -46.74 29.14 10.50
N CYS A 515 -46.90 28.64 11.73
CA CYS A 515 -47.92 27.63 12.03
C CYS A 515 -49.31 28.25 12.03
N ARG A 516 -50.25 27.54 11.39
CA ARG A 516 -51.63 28.00 11.21
C ARG A 516 -52.61 27.15 12.01
N ASP A 517 -53.65 27.83 12.48
CA ASP A 517 -54.85 27.22 13.01
C ASP A 517 -56.08 27.97 12.50
N THR A 518 -57.22 27.30 12.49
CA THR A 518 -58.45 27.84 11.92
C THR A 518 -59.62 27.70 12.86
N PHE A 519 -60.49 28.71 12.85
CA PHE A 519 -61.74 28.70 13.62
C PHE A 519 -62.89 29.20 12.77
N THR A 520 -64.02 28.52 12.82
CA THR A 520 -65.22 28.89 12.08
C THR A 520 -66.36 29.25 13.01
N ARG A 521 -67.16 30.24 12.61
CA ARG A 521 -68.40 30.61 13.31
C ARG A 521 -69.48 30.98 12.30
N THR A 522 -70.69 30.52 12.55
CA THR A 522 -71.84 30.81 11.69
C THR A 522 -72.62 32.01 12.23
N VAL A 523 -73.03 32.91 11.34
CA VAL A 523 -73.88 34.08 11.66
C VAL A 523 -75.09 34.07 10.73
N TYR A 524 -76.27 34.28 11.30
CA TYR A 524 -77.52 34.37 10.54
C TYR A 524 -77.89 35.83 10.26
N VAL A 525 -77.92 36.20 8.98
CA VAL A 525 -78.32 37.53 8.52
C VAL A 525 -79.80 37.49 8.15
N ARG A 526 -80.61 38.21 8.93
CA ARG A 526 -82.08 38.23 8.80
C ARG A 526 -82.56 39.19 7.71
N PRO A 527 -83.70 38.91 7.06
CA PRO A 527 -84.39 39.85 6.18
C PRO A 527 -84.64 41.20 6.85
N PHE A 528 -84.61 42.25 6.06
CA PHE A 528 -85.00 43.60 6.48
C PHE A 528 -86.53 43.72 6.64
N SER A 529 -87.03 44.22 7.78
CA SER A 529 -88.47 44.33 8.06
C SER A 529 -89.17 45.62 7.59
N GLY A 530 -88.47 46.51 6.85
CA GLY A 530 -89.06 47.72 6.27
C GLY A 530 -88.74 49.02 7.02
N ILE A 531 -89.01 50.16 6.38
CA ILE A 531 -88.96 51.51 6.99
C ILE A 531 -90.37 51.87 7.44
N TYR A 532 -90.53 52.29 8.69
CA TYR A 532 -91.80 52.80 9.19
C TYR A 532 -91.79 54.33 9.19
N VAL A 533 -92.79 54.92 8.55
CA VAL A 533 -92.99 56.37 8.49
C VAL A 533 -94.36 56.71 9.07
N PRO A 534 -94.44 57.41 10.21
CA PRO A 534 -95.72 57.86 10.77
C PRO A 534 -96.45 58.81 9.82
N THR A 535 -97.79 58.84 9.85
CA THR A 535 -98.59 59.73 8.98
C THR A 535 -99.04 61.02 9.68
N ALA A 536 -98.97 61.08 11.01
CA ALA A 536 -99.34 62.25 11.81
C ALA A 536 -98.62 62.24 13.17
N PHE A 537 -98.39 63.43 13.74
CA PHE A 537 -97.84 63.59 15.09
C PHE A 537 -98.40 64.85 15.78
N THR A 538 -98.35 64.87 17.11
CA THR A 538 -98.93 65.91 17.97
C THR A 538 -97.87 66.61 18.81
N PRO A 539 -97.15 67.63 18.29
CA PRO A 539 -96.10 68.33 19.04
C PRO A 539 -96.70 69.30 20.05
N ASN A 540 -97.25 68.78 21.14
CA ASN A 540 -97.90 69.53 22.23
C ASN A 540 -97.11 69.50 23.55
N GLY A 541 -96.05 68.70 23.63
CA GLY A 541 -95.14 68.58 24.77
C GLY A 541 -95.64 67.67 25.90
N ASP A 542 -96.62 66.80 25.65
CA ASP A 542 -97.16 65.86 26.65
C ASP A 542 -96.35 64.55 26.78
N GLY A 543 -95.32 64.37 25.93
CA GLY A 543 -94.47 63.20 25.86
C GLY A 543 -95.00 62.08 24.96
N VAL A 544 -96.19 62.26 24.36
CA VAL A 544 -96.89 61.26 23.54
C VAL A 544 -96.98 61.76 22.10
N ASN A 545 -96.32 61.05 21.18
CA ASN A 545 -96.37 61.34 19.75
C ASN A 545 -95.93 62.79 19.39
N ASP A 546 -95.05 63.39 20.18
CA ASP A 546 -94.53 64.75 20.01
C ASP A 546 -93.58 64.93 18.81
N PHE A 547 -93.14 63.82 18.20
CA PHE A 547 -92.13 63.86 17.16
C PHE A 547 -92.56 63.04 15.94
N PHE A 548 -92.34 63.60 14.77
CA PHE A 548 -92.30 62.84 13.54
C PHE A 548 -90.94 62.17 13.42
N GLU A 549 -90.91 60.87 13.67
CA GLU A 549 -89.69 60.07 13.64
C GLU A 549 -89.80 58.94 12.62
N ILE A 550 -88.87 58.90 11.67
CA ILE A 550 -88.77 57.80 10.72
C ILE A 550 -87.94 56.69 11.36
N VAL A 551 -88.57 55.54 11.60
CA VAL A 551 -87.90 54.37 12.18
C VAL A 551 -87.24 53.59 11.04
N ALA A 552 -85.92 53.54 11.07
CA ALA A 552 -85.05 52.91 10.09
C ALA A 552 -83.88 52.19 10.80
N PRO A 553 -83.24 51.19 10.16
CA PRO A 553 -82.07 50.50 10.73
C PRO A 553 -80.89 51.47 10.85
N PRO A 554 -79.78 51.09 11.53
CA PRO A 554 -78.60 51.95 11.65
C PRO A 554 -78.15 52.53 10.29
N LEU A 555 -78.25 53.86 10.17
CA LEU A 555 -77.95 54.58 8.94
C LEU A 555 -76.52 55.09 9.01
N ALA A 556 -75.72 54.79 7.98
CA ALA A 556 -74.42 55.42 7.79
C ALA A 556 -74.57 56.92 7.53
N TRP A 557 -75.67 57.31 6.90
CA TRP A 557 -76.02 58.70 6.63
C TRP A 557 -77.54 58.83 6.38
N SER A 558 -78.13 59.96 6.76
CA SER A 558 -79.53 60.28 6.46
C SER A 558 -79.81 61.77 6.40
N ARG A 559 -80.85 62.12 5.65
CA ARG A 559 -81.35 63.47 5.42
C ARG A 559 -82.86 63.46 5.30
N LEU A 560 -83.52 64.26 6.13
CA LEU A 560 -84.97 64.46 6.14
C LEU A 560 -85.26 65.94 5.83
N ARG A 561 -85.94 66.20 4.72
CA ARG A 561 -86.41 67.54 4.33
C ARG A 561 -87.91 67.62 4.48
N LEU A 562 -88.41 68.72 5.03
CA LEU A 562 -89.81 68.97 5.31
C LEU A 562 -90.25 70.24 4.60
N TYR A 563 -91.35 70.17 3.87
CA TYR A 563 -91.89 71.24 3.05
C TYR A 563 -93.32 71.57 3.46
N SER A 564 -93.71 72.84 3.38
CA SER A 564 -95.12 73.24 3.52
C SER A 564 -95.93 72.76 2.32
N ARG A 565 -97.27 72.87 2.41
CA ARG A 565 -98.18 72.59 1.29
C ARG A 565 -97.89 73.40 0.01
N TRP A 566 -97.16 74.51 0.13
CA TRP A 566 -96.77 75.38 -0.98
C TRP A 566 -95.37 75.08 -1.54
N GLY A 567 -94.71 74.04 -1.03
CA GLY A 567 -93.36 73.64 -1.48
C GLY A 567 -92.21 74.44 -0.86
N LEU A 568 -92.49 75.28 0.15
CA LEU A 568 -91.43 75.99 0.88
C LEU A 568 -90.72 75.03 1.85
N LEU A 569 -89.38 74.97 1.81
CA LEU A 569 -88.60 74.20 2.77
C LEU A 569 -88.75 74.79 4.17
N ILE A 570 -89.31 74.01 5.08
CA ILE A 570 -89.56 74.39 6.47
C ILE A 570 -88.37 74.02 7.35
N ARG A 571 -87.87 72.80 7.17
CA ARG A 571 -86.72 72.30 7.93
C ARG A 571 -85.98 71.20 7.18
N GLU A 572 -84.69 71.13 7.43
CA GLU A 572 -83.84 70.04 7.02
C GLU A 572 -83.10 69.46 8.23
N ILE A 573 -83.13 68.13 8.37
CA ILE A 573 -82.49 67.38 9.44
C ILE A 573 -81.51 66.40 8.80
N VAL A 574 -80.24 66.50 9.15
CA VAL A 574 -79.19 65.55 8.76
C VAL A 574 -78.83 64.69 9.97
N GLY A 575 -78.72 63.38 9.78
CA GLY A 575 -78.56 62.41 10.87
C GLY A 575 -79.92 61.87 11.33
N TYR A 576 -80.14 61.76 12.64
CA TYR A 576 -81.31 61.09 13.21
C TYR A 576 -82.62 61.73 12.70
N PRO A 577 -83.45 60.99 11.91
CA PRO A 577 -84.58 61.57 11.17
C PRO A 577 -85.80 61.78 12.08
N ARG A 578 -85.69 62.77 12.96
CA ARG A 578 -86.69 63.14 13.96
C ARG A 578 -86.99 64.63 13.89
N TRP A 579 -88.26 64.98 13.75
CA TRP A 579 -88.75 66.35 13.70
C TRP A 579 -89.75 66.63 14.83
N ASP A 580 -89.65 67.82 15.41
CA ASP A 580 -90.38 68.31 16.59
C ASP A 580 -91.56 69.23 16.25
N GLY A 581 -91.83 69.49 14.96
CA GLY A 581 -92.88 70.42 14.55
C GLY A 581 -92.49 71.90 14.56
N TYR A 582 -91.19 72.21 14.58
CA TYR A 582 -90.68 73.58 14.49
C TYR A 582 -89.92 73.82 13.17
N ASP A 583 -90.01 75.04 12.62
CA ASP A 583 -89.25 75.47 11.45
C ASP A 583 -87.75 75.68 11.77
N ALA A 584 -86.97 76.04 10.76
CA ALA A 584 -85.54 76.32 10.91
C ALA A 584 -85.21 77.52 11.81
N GLN A 585 -86.19 78.40 12.09
CA GLN A 585 -86.06 79.57 12.95
C GLN A 585 -86.51 79.26 14.40
N GLY A 586 -86.96 78.03 14.67
CA GLY A 586 -87.45 77.61 15.98
C GLY A 586 -88.88 78.05 16.28
N ASN A 587 -89.66 78.44 15.27
CA ASN A 587 -91.08 78.75 15.45
C ASN A 587 -91.95 77.50 15.23
N PRO A 588 -93.02 77.31 16.02
CA PRO A 588 -93.94 76.21 15.84
C PRO A 588 -94.66 76.35 14.50
N VAL A 589 -94.63 75.31 13.67
CA VAL A 589 -95.30 75.34 12.37
C VAL A 589 -96.82 75.20 12.54
N PRO A 590 -97.67 75.82 11.71
CA PRO A 590 -99.13 75.67 11.82
C PRO A 590 -99.60 74.21 11.70
N GLU A 591 -100.77 73.88 12.25
CA GLU A 591 -101.47 72.64 11.93
C GLU A 591 -101.79 72.59 10.44
N ASP A 592 -101.08 71.74 9.71
CA ASP A 592 -101.22 71.54 8.26
C ASP A 592 -100.59 70.19 7.87
N VAL A 593 -100.71 69.85 6.59
CA VAL A 593 -100.04 68.70 5.98
C VAL A 593 -98.71 69.16 5.40
N TYR A 594 -97.63 68.51 5.84
CA TYR A 594 -96.26 68.77 5.40
C TYR A 594 -95.76 67.63 4.54
N THR A 595 -95.09 67.94 3.43
CA THR A 595 -94.46 66.95 2.57
C THR A 595 -93.05 66.68 3.09
N PHE A 596 -92.70 65.41 3.29
CA PHE A 596 -91.33 65.03 3.65
C PHE A 596 -90.63 64.30 2.50
N VAL A 597 -89.31 64.49 2.42
CA VAL A 597 -88.40 63.71 1.58
C VAL A 597 -87.28 63.18 2.46
N PHE A 598 -87.20 61.87 2.60
CA PHE A 598 -86.20 61.14 3.37
C PHE A 598 -85.26 60.39 2.44
N GLU A 599 -83.97 60.67 2.58
CA GLU A 599 -82.88 60.02 1.86
C GLU A 599 -81.90 59.45 2.89
N ALA A 600 -81.49 58.20 2.75
CA ALA A 600 -80.54 57.58 3.66
C ALA A 600 -79.63 56.58 2.96
N ARG A 601 -78.53 56.23 3.62
CA ARG A 601 -77.57 55.20 3.21
C ARG A 601 -77.30 54.27 4.38
N LEU A 602 -77.43 52.97 4.15
CA LEU A 602 -77.06 51.93 5.12
C LEU A 602 -75.54 51.76 5.20
N TYR A 603 -75.04 51.13 6.25
CA TYR A 603 -73.61 50.78 6.36
C TYR A 603 -73.15 49.75 5.30
N SER A 604 -74.07 48.98 4.71
CA SER A 604 -73.81 48.17 3.50
C SER A 604 -73.60 49.01 2.23
N GLY A 605 -73.86 50.32 2.29
CA GLY A 605 -73.77 51.23 1.15
C GLY A 605 -75.06 51.37 0.33
N GLN A 606 -76.09 50.54 0.58
CA GLN A 606 -77.41 50.62 -0.05
C GLN A 606 -78.10 51.96 0.29
N THR A 607 -78.74 52.58 -0.71
CA THR A 607 -79.51 53.83 -0.53
C THR A 607 -81.00 53.55 -0.30
N LEU A 608 -81.62 54.36 0.54
CA LEU A 608 -83.04 54.34 0.86
C LEU A 608 -83.62 55.72 0.54
N GLN A 609 -84.77 55.76 -0.15
CA GLN A 609 -85.48 56.99 -0.43
C GLN A 609 -86.97 56.81 -0.19
N ARG A 610 -87.58 57.73 0.56
CA ARG A 610 -89.02 57.77 0.84
C ARG A 610 -89.52 59.20 0.79
N SER A 611 -90.70 59.40 0.23
CA SER A 611 -91.40 60.67 0.27
C SER A 611 -92.87 60.42 0.60
N GLY A 612 -93.51 61.41 1.19
CA GLY A 612 -94.90 61.31 1.61
C GLY A 612 -95.33 62.56 2.34
N THR A 613 -96.47 62.47 3.01
CA THR A 613 -97.00 63.56 3.83
C THR A 613 -97.06 63.15 5.29
N VAL A 614 -96.86 64.13 6.17
CA VAL A 614 -97.09 64.03 7.60
C VAL A 614 -98.01 65.16 8.03
N THR A 615 -99.03 64.84 8.83
CA THR A 615 -99.96 65.82 9.37
C THR A 615 -99.50 66.28 10.74
N VAL A 616 -99.40 67.60 10.96
CA VAL A 616 -99.18 68.19 12.29
C VAL A 616 -100.55 68.50 12.90
N LEU A 617 -100.82 67.95 14.09
CA LEU A 617 -102.04 68.20 14.87
C LEU A 617 -101.65 68.83 16.21
N ARG A 618 -102.33 69.84 16.74
CA ARG A 618 -102.04 70.40 18.07
C ARG A 618 -103.25 70.44 18.98
#